data_AF-A0A8J3YXL8-F1
#
_entry.id   AF-A0A8J3YXL8-F1
#
_cell.length_a   1.000
_cell.length_b   1.000
_cell.length_c   1.000
_cell.angle_alpha   90.00
_cell.angle_beta   90.00
_cell.angle_gamma   90.00
#
_symmetry.space_group_name_H-M   'P 1'
#
loop_
_entity.id
_entity.type
_entity.pdbx_description
1 polymer ?
#
loop_
_entity_poly.entity_id
_entity_poly.type
_entity_poly.pdbx_seq_one_letter_code
_entity_poly.pdbx_strand_id
1 'polypeptide(L)'
;MSLQRGTIVAAVVFAVSLVVSGVGTWRVDDVAGLLNGGPATGWRAGAAPKDLAVLPAAAAAAPVPDATQVAAKLQPLFGDSALGTNVTAHVIDVATGQVLFGRGSDTPTVPASTIKLVTAVSALAALGPNHQFVTKAVAGAAAGEVVLVGGGDMTLSAGETGTYPEAATLPDLAEQVKKALGGTPPTKITFDISIFQGSAVGPWDADIPQAARVVGPIVGLTTDGARVDPKVGPRGSTPRVANPAAIAAQAFAKLLGVPTSAVALGTAPQGAKELGAVKSMSLSRQVELMLVESDNMIAEALARHVAIKKGKPATFEGGAQASMAQIAELGFAPAELALADGSGLSRGDKVSPSLLAELVALTAKPDRADLRAVHTGLPVAAYNGTLFNRFKKANAGAPAAGMVRVKTGTLRSVSGVAGIVYTAEGRELAVAILADGVVAGDAGTLAAQDALDRVLAALASCGCK
;
A
#
# COMPACT_ATOMS: atom_id res chain seq x y z
N MET A 1 -17.26 69.17 14.54
CA MET A 1 -18.31 68.20 14.17
C MET A 1 -18.13 67.85 12.70
N SER A 2 -18.26 66.56 12.37
CA SER A 2 -18.31 65.95 11.03
C SER A 2 -17.01 65.88 10.19
N LEU A 3 -16.35 64.72 10.21
CA LEU A 3 -15.53 64.21 9.11
C LEU A 3 -15.26 62.71 9.30
N GLN A 4 -16.11 61.85 8.70
CA GLN A 4 -15.76 60.47 8.36
C GLN A 4 -16.82 59.87 7.43
N ARG A 5 -16.36 59.06 6.46
CA ARG A 5 -17.06 58.26 5.44
C ARG A 5 -17.09 58.86 4.03
N GLY A 6 -16.08 58.49 3.24
CA GLY A 6 -16.09 58.75 1.81
C GLY A 6 -14.83 58.33 1.05
N THR A 7 -14.29 57.11 1.26
CA THR A 7 -13.26 56.54 0.33
C THR A 7 -13.02 55.02 0.49
N ILE A 8 -14.06 54.19 0.65
CA ILE A 8 -13.93 52.71 0.53
C ILE A 8 -15.12 52.16 -0.27
N VAL A 9 -15.26 52.57 -1.54
CA VAL A 9 -16.21 51.96 -2.49
C VAL A 9 -15.57 51.71 -3.87
N ALA A 10 -14.36 52.19 -4.14
CA ALA A 10 -13.78 52.16 -5.49
C ALA A 10 -12.82 50.97 -5.80
N ALA A 11 -12.55 50.05 -4.87
CA ALA A 11 -11.57 48.97 -5.09
C ALA A 11 -12.16 47.55 -5.22
N VAL A 12 -13.48 47.36 -5.10
CA VAL A 12 -14.12 46.02 -5.18
C VAL A 12 -14.93 45.83 -6.48
N VAL A 13 -15.12 46.88 -7.27
CA VAL A 13 -15.93 46.81 -8.51
C VAL A 13 -15.11 46.39 -9.74
N PHE A 14 -13.79 46.28 -9.67
CA PHE A 14 -12.93 46.08 -10.85
C PHE A 14 -12.48 44.64 -11.15
N ALA A 15 -13.05 43.62 -10.52
CA ALA A 15 -12.71 42.22 -10.84
C ALA A 15 -13.93 41.28 -10.94
N VAL A 16 -15.11 41.82 -11.24
CA VAL A 16 -16.35 41.03 -11.47
C VAL A 16 -16.80 41.07 -12.94
N SER A 17 -16.12 41.81 -13.83
CA SER A 17 -16.62 42.05 -15.19
C SER A 17 -15.91 41.28 -16.32
N LEU A 18 -15.09 40.26 -16.01
CA LEU A 18 -14.37 39.51 -17.06
C LEU A 18 -14.24 38.01 -16.76
N VAL A 19 -15.34 37.30 -16.52
CA VAL A 19 -15.57 35.91 -17.02
C VAL A 19 -17.07 35.64 -17.09
N VAL A 20 -17.81 36.42 -17.89
CA VAL A 20 -19.15 36.02 -18.37
C VAL A 20 -19.01 35.78 -19.87
N SER A 21 -18.41 34.65 -20.24
CA SER A 21 -18.37 34.10 -21.59
C SER A 21 -17.96 32.63 -21.48
N GLY A 22 -18.90 31.75 -21.12
CA GLY A 22 -18.64 30.31 -21.02
C GLY A 22 -19.52 29.56 -20.03
N VAL A 23 -20.79 29.95 -19.88
CA VAL A 23 -21.77 29.16 -19.12
C VAL A 23 -22.27 28.03 -20.02
N GLY A 24 -21.70 26.84 -19.85
CA GLY A 24 -22.43 25.59 -20.08
C GLY A 24 -23.47 25.45 -18.97
N THR A 25 -24.72 25.26 -19.35
CA THR A 25 -25.88 25.21 -18.45
C THR A 25 -25.79 24.06 -17.45
N TRP A 26 -25.44 24.36 -16.20
CA TRP A 26 -25.74 23.48 -15.08
C TRP A 26 -27.18 23.71 -14.64
N ARG A 27 -27.97 22.64 -14.56
CA ARG A 27 -29.36 22.71 -14.08
C ARG A 27 -29.35 23.06 -12.59
N VAL A 28 -30.32 23.87 -12.18
CA VAL A 28 -30.47 24.38 -10.80
C VAL A 28 -30.68 23.25 -9.77
N ASP A 29 -30.94 22.03 -10.21
CA ASP A 29 -31.04 20.84 -9.37
C ASP A 29 -29.69 20.37 -8.79
N ASP A 30 -28.57 20.69 -9.43
CA ASP A 30 -27.24 20.19 -9.02
C ASP A 30 -26.63 20.96 -7.82
N VAL A 31 -27.18 22.12 -7.47
CA VAL A 31 -26.67 22.94 -6.34
C VAL A 31 -27.36 22.57 -5.01
N ALA A 32 -28.56 21.98 -5.07
CA ALA A 32 -29.28 21.54 -3.87
C ALA A 32 -28.68 20.26 -3.23
N GLY A 33 -27.99 19.43 -4.01
CA GLY A 33 -27.32 18.21 -3.52
C GLY A 33 -26.03 18.46 -2.73
N LEU A 34 -25.43 19.65 -2.84
CA LEU A 34 -24.19 20.01 -2.15
C LEU A 34 -24.40 20.55 -0.73
N LEU A 35 -25.63 20.89 -0.34
CA LEU A 35 -25.94 21.53 0.95
C LEU A 35 -26.80 20.66 1.88
N ASN A 36 -27.40 19.59 1.37
CA ASN A 36 -28.07 18.59 2.19
C ASN A 36 -27.15 17.39 2.36
N GLY A 37 -26.58 17.24 3.57
CA GLY A 37 -25.88 16.03 3.99
C GLY A 37 -26.79 14.82 3.81
N GLY A 38 -26.63 14.13 2.68
CA GLY A 38 -27.18 12.79 2.51
C GLY A 38 -26.69 11.91 3.66
N PRO A 39 -27.49 10.93 4.11
CA PRO A 39 -27.08 10.06 5.20
C PRO A 39 -25.71 9.51 4.85
N ALA A 40 -24.77 9.63 5.78
CA ALA A 40 -23.50 8.93 5.69
C ALA A 40 -23.84 7.45 5.54
N THR A 41 -23.82 6.97 4.30
CA THR A 41 -23.96 5.56 4.01
C THR A 41 -22.61 4.98 4.40
N GLY A 42 -22.48 4.69 5.70
CA GLY A 42 -21.38 3.91 6.22
C GLY A 42 -21.25 2.72 5.30
N TRP A 43 -20.09 2.57 4.68
CA TRP A 43 -19.79 1.39 3.90
C TRP A 43 -20.01 0.19 4.82
N ARG A 44 -21.11 -0.53 4.60
CA ARG A 44 -21.33 -1.85 5.20
C ARG A 44 -20.86 -2.82 4.15
N ALA A 45 -19.83 -3.60 4.45
CA ALA A 45 -19.55 -4.80 3.68
C ALA A 45 -20.87 -5.59 3.61
N GLY A 46 -21.45 -5.71 2.42
CA GLY A 46 -22.61 -6.57 2.23
C GLY A 46 -22.23 -7.97 2.69
N ALA A 47 -23.14 -8.66 3.38
CA ALA A 47 -22.93 -10.08 3.66
C ALA A 47 -22.67 -10.78 2.32
N ALA A 48 -21.53 -11.47 2.20
CA ALA A 48 -21.22 -12.23 1.00
C ALA A 48 -22.40 -13.19 0.72
N PRO A 49 -22.94 -13.23 -0.51
CA PRO A 49 -24.00 -14.18 -0.85
C PRO A 49 -23.54 -15.58 -0.45
N LYS A 50 -24.38 -16.30 0.32
CA LYS A 50 -24.07 -17.64 0.82
C LYS A 50 -23.83 -18.65 -0.31
N ASP A 51 -24.26 -18.32 -1.51
CA ASP A 51 -24.25 -19.16 -2.69
C ASP A 51 -23.55 -18.46 -3.87
N LEU A 52 -22.41 -17.80 -3.64
CA LEU A 52 -21.53 -17.47 -4.74
C LEU A 52 -21.03 -18.79 -5.34
N ALA A 53 -21.61 -19.18 -6.47
CA ALA A 53 -21.02 -20.20 -7.31
C ALA A 53 -19.57 -19.78 -7.55
N VAL A 54 -18.62 -20.57 -7.02
CA VAL A 54 -17.22 -20.42 -7.37
C VAL A 54 -17.17 -20.62 -8.87
N LEU A 55 -16.97 -19.52 -9.62
CA LEU A 55 -16.73 -19.63 -11.05
C LEU A 55 -15.57 -20.62 -11.21
N PRO A 56 -15.72 -21.67 -12.04
CA PRO A 56 -14.60 -22.58 -12.29
C PRO A 56 -13.40 -21.74 -12.74
N ALA A 57 -12.20 -22.14 -12.35
CA ALA A 57 -10.97 -21.44 -12.72
C ALA A 57 -10.84 -21.43 -14.26
N ALA A 58 -11.39 -20.39 -14.89
CA ALA A 58 -11.54 -20.29 -16.34
C ALA A 58 -10.18 -20.27 -17.08
N ALA A 59 -9.10 -19.92 -16.37
CA ALA A 59 -7.77 -19.75 -16.93
C ALA A 59 -7.11 -21.07 -17.40
N ALA A 60 -7.32 -22.21 -16.73
CA ALA A 60 -6.58 -23.43 -17.05
C ALA A 60 -7.05 -24.11 -18.36
N ALA A 61 -8.32 -23.91 -18.75
CA ALA A 61 -8.91 -24.48 -19.95
C ALA A 61 -8.75 -23.59 -21.20
N ALA A 62 -8.43 -22.31 -21.03
CA ALA A 62 -8.13 -21.41 -22.14
C ALA A 62 -6.85 -21.86 -22.88
N PRO A 63 -6.74 -21.69 -24.21
CA PRO A 63 -5.54 -22.05 -24.96
C PRO A 63 -4.29 -21.34 -24.44
N VAL A 64 -3.16 -22.04 -24.39
CA VAL A 64 -1.85 -21.41 -24.11
C VAL A 64 -1.44 -20.57 -25.32
N PRO A 65 -1.09 -19.29 -25.14
CA PRO A 65 -0.63 -18.46 -26.25
C PRO A 65 0.66 -18.99 -26.88
N ASP A 66 0.78 -18.88 -28.20
CA ASP A 66 2.04 -19.16 -28.89
C ASP A 66 3.11 -18.10 -28.53
N ALA A 67 4.24 -18.57 -27.99
CA ALA A 67 5.30 -17.69 -27.53
C ALA A 67 5.92 -16.86 -28.66
N THR A 68 5.99 -17.39 -29.88
CA THR A 68 6.55 -16.67 -31.03
C THR A 68 5.67 -15.48 -31.40
N GLN A 69 4.35 -15.68 -31.41
CA GLN A 69 3.39 -14.62 -31.71
C GLN A 69 3.29 -13.59 -30.58
N VAL A 70 3.33 -14.02 -29.31
CA VAL A 70 3.42 -13.09 -28.18
C VAL A 70 4.67 -12.23 -28.34
N ALA A 71 5.83 -12.83 -28.57
CA ALA A 71 7.07 -12.10 -28.76
C ALA A 71 7.03 -11.14 -29.95
N ALA A 72 6.51 -11.58 -31.11
CA ALA A 72 6.36 -10.74 -32.29
C ALA A 72 5.45 -9.51 -32.02
N LYS A 73 4.40 -9.67 -31.21
CA LYS A 73 3.49 -8.60 -30.82
C LYS A 73 4.12 -7.62 -29.82
N LEU A 74 4.91 -8.12 -28.87
CA LEU A 74 5.48 -7.29 -27.80
C LEU A 74 6.79 -6.60 -28.19
N GLN A 75 7.66 -7.26 -28.97
CA GLN A 75 9.01 -6.79 -29.27
C GLN A 75 9.06 -5.33 -29.76
N PRO A 76 8.18 -4.87 -30.69
CA PRO A 76 8.21 -3.49 -31.16
C PRO A 76 7.89 -2.45 -30.08
N LEU A 77 7.07 -2.81 -29.08
CA LEU A 77 6.64 -1.88 -28.02
C LEU A 77 7.78 -1.56 -27.05
N PHE A 78 8.75 -2.47 -26.90
CA PHE A 78 9.95 -2.24 -26.10
C PHE A 78 11.01 -1.37 -26.82
N GLY A 79 10.70 -0.86 -28.02
CA GLY A 79 11.48 0.18 -28.70
C GLY A 79 11.04 1.61 -28.36
N ASP A 80 9.99 1.78 -27.55
CA ASP A 80 9.50 3.09 -27.12
C ASP A 80 10.51 3.77 -26.19
N SER A 81 11.02 4.94 -26.58
CA SER A 81 12.01 5.69 -25.82
C SER A 81 11.50 6.17 -24.46
N ALA A 82 10.18 6.20 -24.24
CA ALA A 82 9.59 6.51 -22.94
C ALA A 82 9.91 5.46 -21.86
N LEU A 83 10.27 4.23 -22.25
CA LEU A 83 10.68 3.16 -21.33
C LEU A 83 12.10 3.34 -20.78
N GLY A 84 12.79 4.43 -21.14
CA GLY A 84 14.11 4.74 -20.61
C GLY A 84 15.23 3.98 -21.32
N THR A 85 16.42 4.01 -20.71
CA THR A 85 17.65 3.42 -21.29
C THR A 85 17.80 1.94 -20.99
N ASN A 86 17.12 1.44 -19.96
CA ASN A 86 17.14 0.04 -19.59
C ASN A 86 15.72 -0.46 -19.29
N VAL A 87 15.25 -1.45 -20.05
CA VAL A 87 13.96 -2.09 -19.80
C VAL A 87 14.11 -3.60 -19.84
N THR A 88 13.70 -4.24 -18.74
CA THR A 88 13.69 -5.69 -18.56
C THR A 88 12.26 -6.18 -18.40
N ALA A 89 12.00 -7.40 -18.86
CA ALA A 89 10.66 -7.98 -18.85
C ALA A 89 10.68 -9.50 -18.80
N HIS A 90 9.61 -10.05 -18.24
CA HIS A 90 9.32 -11.46 -18.23
C HIS A 90 7.80 -11.67 -18.28
N VAL A 91 7.34 -12.58 -19.14
CA VAL A 91 5.94 -12.98 -19.27
C VAL A 91 5.88 -14.49 -19.29
N ILE A 92 5.09 -15.07 -18.39
CA ILE A 92 4.85 -16.51 -18.30
C ILE A 92 3.36 -16.81 -18.30
N ASP A 93 3.04 -17.98 -18.83
CA ASP A 93 1.75 -18.62 -18.61
C ASP A 93 1.65 -19.13 -17.16
N VAL A 94 0.63 -18.70 -16.42
CA VAL A 94 0.53 -19.04 -14.98
C VAL A 94 0.34 -20.54 -14.75
N ALA A 95 -0.43 -21.21 -15.60
CA ALA A 95 -0.80 -22.60 -15.37
C ALA A 95 0.29 -23.60 -15.79
N THR A 96 1.09 -23.30 -16.82
CA THR A 96 2.16 -24.18 -17.31
C THR A 96 3.56 -23.75 -16.89
N GLY A 97 3.75 -22.48 -16.53
CA GLY A 97 5.07 -21.88 -16.33
C GLY A 97 5.82 -21.62 -17.64
N GLN A 98 5.20 -21.80 -18.81
CA GLN A 98 5.84 -21.54 -20.09
C GLN A 98 6.20 -20.05 -20.22
N VAL A 99 7.47 -19.77 -20.52
CA VAL A 99 7.92 -18.42 -20.87
C VAL A 99 7.40 -18.04 -22.25
N LEU A 100 6.64 -16.95 -22.31
CA LEU A 100 6.04 -16.41 -23.53
C LEU A 100 6.83 -15.22 -24.08
N PHE A 101 7.50 -14.48 -23.21
CA PHE A 101 8.38 -13.37 -23.59
C PHE A 101 9.43 -13.11 -22.51
N GLY A 102 10.65 -12.80 -22.92
CA GLY A 102 11.73 -12.43 -22.02
C GLY A 102 12.66 -11.39 -22.62
N ARG A 103 13.04 -10.39 -21.82
CA ARG A 103 14.06 -9.39 -22.14
C ARG A 103 14.85 -9.10 -20.87
N GLY A 104 16.09 -9.58 -20.77
CA GLY A 104 16.87 -9.46 -19.53
C GLY A 104 16.13 -10.07 -18.34
N SER A 105 15.50 -11.24 -18.52
CA SER A 105 14.56 -11.81 -17.55
C SER A 105 15.14 -11.98 -16.15
N ASP A 106 16.40 -12.41 -16.07
CA ASP A 106 17.07 -12.68 -14.80
C ASP A 106 17.97 -11.51 -14.38
N THR A 107 17.85 -10.34 -15.03
CA THR A 107 18.68 -9.16 -14.74
C THR A 107 18.09 -8.35 -13.60
N PRO A 108 18.75 -8.30 -12.42
CA PRO A 108 18.23 -7.55 -11.29
C PRO A 108 18.16 -6.05 -11.61
N THR A 109 16.96 -5.48 -11.53
CA THR A 109 16.65 -4.10 -11.91
C THR A 109 16.00 -3.38 -10.73
N VAL A 110 16.11 -2.05 -10.65
CA VAL A 110 15.46 -1.26 -9.58
C VAL A 110 13.93 -1.46 -9.67
N PRO A 111 13.26 -2.03 -8.67
CA PRO A 111 11.84 -2.40 -8.78
C PRO A 111 10.86 -1.26 -8.50
N ALA A 112 11.30 -0.26 -7.73
CA ALA A 112 10.39 0.60 -6.99
C ALA A 112 9.36 -0.23 -6.18
N SER A 113 8.13 0.28 -6.03
CA SER A 113 7.06 -0.40 -5.27
C SER A 113 6.58 -1.76 -5.80
N THR A 114 7.12 -2.29 -6.91
CA THR A 114 6.87 -3.69 -7.28
C THR A 114 7.49 -4.67 -6.26
N ILE A 115 8.49 -4.24 -5.49
CA ILE A 115 9.07 -5.04 -4.40
C ILE A 115 8.07 -5.41 -3.31
N LYS A 116 6.96 -4.66 -3.18
CA LYS A 116 5.90 -5.01 -2.22
C LYS A 116 5.31 -6.38 -2.49
N LEU A 117 5.46 -6.94 -3.69
CA LEU A 117 5.10 -8.34 -3.98
C LEU A 117 6.00 -9.31 -3.21
N VAL A 118 7.32 -9.04 -3.14
CA VAL A 118 8.27 -9.81 -2.32
C VAL A 118 7.91 -9.71 -0.85
N THR A 119 7.65 -8.50 -0.35
CA THR A 119 7.25 -8.27 1.04
C THR A 119 5.93 -8.96 1.38
N ALA A 120 4.94 -8.91 0.49
CA ALA A 120 3.64 -9.55 0.67
C ALA A 120 3.76 -11.07 0.75
N VAL A 121 4.45 -11.68 -0.22
CA VAL A 121 4.67 -13.13 -0.24
C VAL A 121 5.47 -13.56 1.00
N SER A 122 6.52 -12.81 1.36
CA SER A 122 7.35 -13.12 2.53
C SER A 122 6.54 -13.06 3.83
N ALA A 123 5.73 -12.00 4.02
CA ALA A 123 4.90 -11.84 5.20
C ALA A 123 3.86 -12.96 5.31
N LEU A 124 3.13 -13.26 4.24
CA LEU A 124 2.09 -14.29 4.24
C LEU A 124 2.68 -15.69 4.48
N ALA A 125 3.80 -16.03 3.82
CA ALA A 125 4.45 -17.31 3.99
C ALA A 125 5.03 -17.49 5.41
N ALA A 126 5.58 -16.43 6.00
CA ALA A 126 6.20 -16.50 7.33
C ALA A 126 5.17 -16.49 8.48
N LEU A 127 4.14 -15.64 8.39
CA LEU A 127 3.21 -15.35 9.49
C LEU A 127 1.86 -16.05 9.34
N GLY A 128 1.45 -16.36 8.10
CA GLY A 128 0.14 -16.90 7.75
C GLY A 128 -0.92 -15.81 7.52
N PRO A 129 -1.90 -16.05 6.63
CA PRO A 129 -2.88 -15.03 6.19
C PRO A 129 -3.78 -14.48 7.31
N ASN A 130 -4.03 -15.29 8.33
CA ASN A 130 -4.91 -14.95 9.46
C ASN A 130 -4.18 -14.25 10.61
N HIS A 131 -2.87 -14.01 10.49
CA HIS A 131 -2.12 -13.33 11.53
C HIS A 131 -2.71 -11.94 11.80
N GLN A 132 -2.74 -11.53 13.07
CA GLN A 132 -3.18 -10.20 13.51
C GLN A 132 -2.15 -9.64 14.49
N PHE A 133 -1.78 -8.38 14.32
CA PHE A 133 -0.90 -7.67 15.24
C PHE A 133 -1.69 -7.18 16.43
N VAL A 134 -1.08 -7.18 17.62
CA VAL A 134 -1.77 -6.89 18.88
C VAL A 134 -1.19 -5.64 19.52
N THR A 135 -2.02 -4.61 19.67
CA THR A 135 -1.71 -3.44 20.51
C THR A 135 -2.33 -3.66 21.87
N LYS A 136 -1.54 -3.50 22.93
CA LYS A 136 -1.95 -3.81 24.31
C LYS A 136 -1.87 -2.61 25.22
N ALA A 137 -2.66 -2.63 26.28
CA ALA A 137 -2.45 -1.79 27.44
C ALA A 137 -2.18 -2.68 28.65
N VAL A 138 -1.13 -2.39 29.41
CA VAL A 138 -0.78 -3.12 30.64
C VAL A 138 -0.63 -2.15 31.81
N ALA A 139 -0.68 -2.66 33.03
CA ALA A 139 -0.47 -1.86 34.23
C ALA A 139 0.98 -1.34 34.31
N GLY A 140 1.15 -0.10 34.74
CA GLY A 140 2.44 0.48 35.08
C GLY A 140 2.94 0.06 36.47
N ALA A 141 3.96 0.75 36.96
CA ALA A 141 4.61 0.41 38.23
C ALA A 141 3.77 0.84 39.45
N ALA A 142 3.06 1.96 39.33
CA ALA A 142 2.16 2.46 40.37
C ALA A 142 0.68 2.31 39.97
N ALA A 143 -0.21 2.33 40.96
CA ALA A 143 -1.65 2.29 40.73
C ALA A 143 -2.10 3.46 39.83
N GLY A 144 -2.92 3.16 38.83
CA GLY A 144 -3.37 4.15 37.84
C GLY A 144 -2.38 4.43 36.71
N GLU A 145 -1.14 3.95 36.77
CA GLU A 145 -0.24 4.03 35.61
C GLU A 145 -0.63 2.97 34.57
N VAL A 146 -0.62 3.36 33.30
CA VAL A 146 -0.93 2.49 32.15
C VAL A 146 0.21 2.56 31.15
N VAL A 147 0.63 1.42 30.63
CA VAL A 147 1.61 1.33 29.54
C VAL A 147 0.91 0.87 28.26
N LEU A 148 0.91 1.72 27.23
CA LEU A 148 0.44 1.41 25.89
C LEU A 148 1.58 0.77 25.08
N VAL A 149 1.45 -0.52 24.78
CA VAL A 149 2.46 -1.33 24.09
C VAL A 149 2.06 -1.49 22.63
N GLY A 150 2.87 -0.91 21.75
CA GLY A 150 2.68 -0.98 20.31
C GLY A 150 2.96 -2.37 19.74
N GLY A 151 2.04 -2.88 18.94
CA GLY A 151 2.15 -4.18 18.26
C GLY A 151 2.81 -4.12 16.88
N GLY A 152 3.28 -2.96 16.44
CA GLY A 152 3.77 -2.74 15.07
C GLY A 152 2.66 -2.74 14.01
N ASP A 153 1.41 -2.51 14.40
CA ASP A 153 0.27 -2.29 13.50
C ASP A 153 0.26 -0.83 13.01
N MET A 154 0.34 -0.62 11.70
CA MET A 154 0.28 0.72 11.10
C MET A 154 -1.15 1.20 10.82
N THR A 155 -2.13 0.31 10.96
CA THR A 155 -3.52 0.55 10.60
C THR A 155 -4.39 1.03 11.76
N LEU A 156 -3.96 0.85 13.01
CA LEU A 156 -4.64 1.26 14.24
C LEU A 156 -5.23 2.66 14.11
N SER A 157 -6.51 2.85 14.42
CA SER A 157 -7.16 4.16 14.37
C SER A 157 -7.07 4.90 15.70
N ALA A 158 -6.79 6.20 15.64
CA ALA A 158 -6.84 7.05 16.83
C ALA A 158 -8.28 7.33 17.33
N GLY A 159 -9.29 7.16 16.48
CA GLY A 159 -10.71 7.38 16.79
C GLY A 159 -11.56 6.15 16.46
N GLU A 160 -12.89 6.33 16.49
CA GLU A 160 -13.88 5.29 16.14
C GLU A 160 -13.75 4.82 14.68
N THR A 161 -13.28 5.72 13.82
CA THR A 161 -13.00 5.48 12.41
C THR A 161 -11.72 6.20 12.03
N GLY A 162 -10.99 5.65 11.06
CA GLY A 162 -9.70 6.17 10.64
C GLY A 162 -9.46 6.07 9.13
N THR A 163 -8.20 6.13 8.76
CA THR A 163 -7.79 6.00 7.35
C THR A 163 -8.07 4.62 6.78
N TYR A 164 -7.87 3.57 7.59
CA TYR A 164 -8.00 2.19 7.14
C TYR A 164 -9.36 1.62 7.57
N PRO A 165 -10.08 0.94 6.66
CA PRO A 165 -11.30 0.24 7.03
C PRO A 165 -10.95 -0.91 7.96
N GLU A 166 -11.86 -1.27 8.88
CA GLU A 166 -11.73 -2.45 9.75
C GLU A 166 -10.52 -2.40 10.71
N ALA A 167 -9.96 -1.21 10.91
CA ALA A 167 -8.86 -1.01 11.85
C ALA A 167 -9.29 -1.30 13.29
N ALA A 168 -8.36 -1.83 14.09
CA ALA A 168 -8.45 -1.74 15.54
C ALA A 168 -8.49 -0.27 15.97
N THR A 169 -9.13 0.03 17.11
CA THR A 169 -9.29 1.43 17.55
C THR A 169 -8.71 1.66 18.94
N LEU A 170 -8.14 2.85 19.16
CA LEU A 170 -7.76 3.31 20.50
C LEU A 170 -8.96 3.49 21.45
N PRO A 171 -10.14 3.97 21.00
CA PRO A 171 -11.36 3.97 21.81
C PRO A 171 -11.73 2.61 22.40
N ASP A 172 -11.74 1.54 21.59
CA ASP A 172 -12.03 0.17 22.08
C ASP A 172 -11.03 -0.26 23.16
N LEU A 173 -9.74 0.02 22.95
CA LEU A 173 -8.71 -0.29 23.93
C LEU A 173 -8.89 0.53 25.22
N ALA A 174 -9.26 1.81 25.10
CA ALA A 174 -9.47 2.69 26.24
C ALA A 174 -10.67 2.27 27.08
N GLU A 175 -11.75 1.77 26.46
CA GLU A 175 -12.90 1.20 27.17
C GLU A 175 -12.49 -0.04 27.99
N GLN A 176 -11.74 -0.97 27.38
CA GLN A 176 -11.22 -2.14 28.06
C GLN A 176 -10.37 -1.75 29.29
N VAL A 177 -9.47 -0.77 29.13
CA VAL A 177 -8.63 -0.26 30.22
C VAL A 177 -9.47 0.35 31.34
N LYS A 178 -10.44 1.22 31.03
CA LYS A 178 -11.33 1.81 32.05
C LYS A 178 -12.06 0.75 32.86
N LYS A 179 -12.57 -0.29 32.19
CA LYS A 179 -13.22 -1.44 32.83
C LYS A 179 -12.24 -2.21 33.72
N ALA A 180 -11.03 -2.48 33.24
CA ALA A 180 -10.00 -3.22 33.99
C ALA A 180 -9.47 -2.46 35.22
N LEU A 181 -9.49 -1.12 35.19
CA LEU A 181 -9.08 -0.26 36.30
C LEU A 181 -10.14 -0.14 37.40
N GLY A 182 -11.39 -0.55 37.15
CA GLY A 182 -12.44 -0.67 38.17
C GLY A 182 -12.70 0.61 38.98
N GLY A 183 -12.54 1.78 38.36
CA GLY A 183 -12.72 3.09 39.01
C GLY A 183 -11.42 3.72 39.55
N THR A 184 -10.28 3.04 39.48
CA THR A 184 -8.97 3.66 39.78
C THR A 184 -8.65 4.69 38.68
N PRO A 185 -8.46 5.99 39.00
CA PRO A 185 -8.17 7.00 37.99
C PRO A 185 -6.82 6.75 37.31
N PRO A 186 -6.76 6.73 35.96
CA PRO A 186 -5.49 6.72 35.27
C PRO A 186 -4.68 7.99 35.57
N THR A 187 -3.38 7.86 35.83
CA THR A 187 -2.51 8.98 36.27
C THR A 187 -1.41 9.32 35.27
N LYS A 188 -0.92 8.32 34.53
CA LYS A 188 0.21 8.45 33.60
C LYS A 188 0.08 7.42 32.49
N ILE A 189 0.43 7.84 31.27
CA ILE A 189 0.56 6.94 30.12
C ILE A 189 2.04 6.81 29.77
N THR A 190 2.58 5.61 29.91
CA THR A 190 3.84 5.26 29.26
C THR A 190 3.54 4.61 27.91
N PHE A 191 4.34 4.85 26.88
CA PHE A 191 4.20 4.12 25.61
C PHE A 191 5.48 3.36 25.28
N ASP A 192 5.31 2.12 24.84
CA ASP A 192 6.37 1.17 24.52
C ASP A 192 6.34 0.87 23.03
N ILE A 193 7.44 1.20 22.35
CA ILE A 193 7.66 0.98 20.91
C ILE A 193 8.78 -0.01 20.62
N SER A 194 9.26 -0.73 21.64
CA SER A 194 10.46 -1.56 21.60
C SER A 194 10.38 -2.78 20.67
N ILE A 195 9.17 -3.12 20.18
CA ILE A 195 8.97 -4.18 19.19
C ILE A 195 9.80 -3.96 17.92
N PHE A 196 10.01 -2.69 17.54
CA PHE A 196 10.81 -2.30 16.37
C PHE A 196 12.11 -1.63 16.82
N GLN A 197 13.21 -2.00 16.17
CA GLN A 197 14.57 -1.62 16.54
C GLN A 197 15.20 -0.74 15.47
N GLY A 198 16.31 -0.08 15.82
CA GLY A 198 17.12 0.70 14.89
C GLY A 198 16.46 2.01 14.44
N SER A 199 16.90 2.53 13.30
CA SER A 199 16.37 3.78 12.74
C SER A 199 14.87 3.68 12.44
N ALA A 200 14.14 4.76 12.70
CA ALA A 200 12.76 4.92 12.26
C ALA A 200 12.65 5.39 10.80
N VAL A 201 13.75 5.88 10.21
CA VAL A 201 13.84 6.32 8.81
C VAL A 201 14.68 5.32 8.03
N GLY A 202 14.16 4.89 6.88
CA GLY A 202 14.79 3.87 6.04
C GLY A 202 16.01 4.38 5.27
N PRO A 203 16.77 3.48 4.63
CA PRO A 203 17.93 3.80 3.78
C PRO A 203 17.48 4.34 2.41
N TRP A 204 16.60 5.34 2.42
CA TRP A 204 15.97 5.92 1.24
C TRP A 204 16.81 7.06 0.68
N ASP A 205 16.84 7.16 -0.65
CA ASP A 205 17.57 8.19 -1.37
C ASP A 205 17.08 9.62 -1.02
N ALA A 206 17.97 10.61 -1.12
CA ALA A 206 17.68 12.00 -0.73
C ALA A 206 16.57 12.67 -1.56
N ASP A 207 16.32 12.17 -2.78
CA ASP A 207 15.29 12.67 -3.69
C ASP A 207 13.93 11.99 -3.48
N ILE A 208 13.86 10.91 -2.69
CA ILE A 208 12.61 10.44 -2.14
C ILE A 208 12.12 11.58 -1.27
N PRO A 209 10.94 12.18 -1.54
CA PRO A 209 10.47 13.35 -0.81
C PRO A 209 10.46 13.07 0.69
N GLN A 210 11.57 13.42 1.37
CA GLN A 210 11.79 12.95 2.72
C GLN A 210 10.73 13.59 3.62
N ALA A 211 10.08 12.71 4.38
CA ALA A 211 9.49 12.97 5.68
C ALA A 211 8.09 13.58 5.81
N ALA A 212 7.30 13.72 4.74
CA ALA A 212 5.89 14.06 4.97
C ALA A 212 4.87 13.62 3.92
N ARG A 213 5.11 12.74 2.94
CA ARG A 213 3.99 12.45 2.01
C ARG A 213 3.78 11.02 1.56
N VAL A 214 4.86 10.28 1.33
CA VAL A 214 4.77 8.88 0.86
C VAL A 214 5.11 7.86 1.93
N VAL A 215 5.86 8.26 2.96
CA VAL A 215 6.23 7.43 4.12
C VAL A 215 6.54 8.35 5.32
N GLY A 216 6.39 7.83 6.53
CA GLY A 216 6.75 8.49 7.79
C GLY A 216 7.67 7.59 8.64
N PRO A 217 8.00 8.01 9.87
CA PRO A 217 8.81 7.20 10.78
C PRO A 217 8.16 5.83 11.07
N ILE A 218 8.91 4.75 10.88
CA ILE A 218 8.48 3.37 11.13
C ILE A 218 8.79 3.00 12.57
N VAL A 219 7.77 3.05 13.43
CA VAL A 219 7.88 2.78 14.87
C VAL A 219 6.78 1.83 15.34
N GLY A 220 7.00 1.16 16.48
CA GLY A 220 6.12 0.10 16.99
C GLY A 220 4.68 0.53 17.36
N LEU A 221 4.44 1.83 17.56
CA LEU A 221 3.12 2.38 17.84
C LEU A 221 2.83 3.53 16.86
N THR A 222 1.85 3.32 15.97
CA THR A 222 1.44 4.30 14.97
C THR A 222 -0.06 4.24 14.81
N THR A 223 -0.73 5.39 14.68
CA THR A 223 -2.13 5.46 14.28
C THR A 223 -2.29 6.01 12.88
N ASP A 224 -3.25 5.47 12.12
CA ASP A 224 -3.67 5.99 10.80
C ASP A 224 -2.51 6.12 9.80
N GLY A 225 -1.51 5.23 9.90
CA GLY A 225 -0.30 5.25 9.07
C GLY A 225 0.53 6.51 9.26
N ALA A 226 0.45 7.15 10.44
CA ALA A 226 1.08 8.43 10.75
C ALA A 226 0.57 9.61 9.93
N ARG A 227 -0.64 9.57 9.35
CA ARG A 227 -1.21 10.71 8.61
C ARG A 227 -1.49 11.89 9.55
N VAL A 228 -1.21 13.10 9.08
CA VAL A 228 -1.60 14.35 9.76
C VAL A 228 -3.12 14.52 9.70
N ASP A 229 -3.72 14.26 8.54
CA ASP A 229 -5.18 14.21 8.38
C ASP A 229 -5.60 12.77 8.03
N PRO A 230 -6.16 12.02 8.99
CA PRO A 230 -6.56 10.63 8.77
C PRO A 230 -7.80 10.50 7.85
N LYS A 231 -8.50 11.60 7.54
CA LYS A 231 -9.67 11.60 6.64
C LYS A 231 -9.28 11.62 5.17
N VAL A 232 -8.07 12.08 4.86
CA VAL A 232 -7.52 11.92 3.53
C VAL A 232 -7.18 10.43 3.42
N GLY A 233 -8.00 9.70 2.66
CA GLY A 233 -7.90 8.25 2.51
C GLY A 233 -6.50 7.77 2.08
N PRO A 234 -6.26 6.46 1.97
CA PRO A 234 -4.91 5.92 1.89
C PRO A 234 -4.10 6.36 0.66
N ARG A 235 -4.76 6.91 -0.38
CA ARG A 235 -4.15 7.34 -1.65
C ARG A 235 -3.32 8.60 -1.56
N GLY A 236 -2.20 8.54 -2.27
CA GLY A 236 -1.45 9.72 -2.68
C GLY A 236 -0.51 10.28 -1.63
N SER A 237 -0.09 11.51 -1.88
CA SER A 237 0.96 12.20 -1.17
C SER A 237 0.39 12.90 0.07
N THR A 238 0.24 12.19 1.19
CA THR A 238 -0.39 12.71 2.43
C THR A 238 0.63 13.04 3.52
N PRO A 239 0.69 14.30 4.02
CA PRO A 239 1.34 14.73 5.26
C PRO A 239 1.46 13.62 6.31
N ARG A 240 2.69 13.30 6.72
CA ARG A 240 2.97 12.39 7.84
C ARG A 240 3.48 13.16 9.06
N VAL A 241 3.09 12.70 10.24
CA VAL A 241 3.55 13.29 11.50
C VAL A 241 4.98 12.83 11.81
N ALA A 242 5.79 13.71 12.40
CA ALA A 242 7.18 13.42 12.73
C ALA A 242 7.34 12.50 13.95
N ASN A 243 6.37 12.50 14.88
CA ASN A 243 6.42 11.71 16.12
C ASN A 243 5.15 10.84 16.28
N PRO A 244 4.94 9.83 15.40
CA PRO A 244 3.70 9.06 15.38
C PRO A 244 3.38 8.36 16.70
N ALA A 245 4.37 7.79 17.38
CA ALA A 245 4.16 7.10 18.67
C ALA A 245 3.67 8.04 19.77
N ALA A 246 4.28 9.23 19.89
CA ALA A 246 3.85 10.22 20.87
C ALA A 246 2.43 10.71 20.59
N ILE A 247 2.07 10.89 19.31
CA ILE A 247 0.73 11.33 18.90
C ILE A 247 -0.32 10.26 19.20
N ALA A 248 -0.04 8.99 18.91
CA ALA A 248 -0.90 7.87 19.27
C ALA A 248 -1.09 7.77 20.79
N ALA A 249 -0.01 7.87 21.57
CA ALA A 249 -0.07 7.82 23.03
C ALA A 249 -0.83 9.02 23.63
N GLN A 250 -0.69 10.22 23.06
CA GLN A 250 -1.45 11.40 23.46
C GLN A 250 -2.94 11.28 23.12
N ALA A 251 -3.30 10.68 21.98
CA ALA A 251 -4.69 10.37 21.66
C ALA A 251 -5.28 9.39 22.68
N PHE A 252 -4.54 8.34 23.02
CA PHE A 252 -4.93 7.37 24.05
C PHE A 252 -5.08 8.00 25.45
N ALA A 253 -4.15 8.88 25.84
CA ALA A 253 -4.20 9.62 27.10
C ALA A 253 -5.48 10.46 27.21
N LYS A 254 -5.86 11.17 26.14
CA LYS A 254 -7.10 11.95 26.09
C LYS A 254 -8.34 11.08 26.29
N LEU A 255 -8.38 9.89 25.67
CA LEU A 255 -9.50 8.94 25.84
C LEU A 255 -9.63 8.45 27.29
N LEU A 256 -8.52 8.36 28.03
CA LEU A 256 -8.47 7.97 29.44
C LEU A 256 -8.59 9.15 30.42
N GLY A 257 -8.65 10.39 29.94
CA GLY A 257 -8.71 11.59 30.80
C GLY A 257 -7.36 11.98 31.43
N VAL A 258 -6.24 11.49 30.89
CA VAL A 258 -4.88 11.80 31.36
C VAL A 258 -4.32 13.01 30.60
N PRO A 259 -3.74 14.01 31.27
CA PRO A 259 -3.07 15.13 30.60
C PRO A 259 -1.95 14.66 29.67
N THR A 260 -1.82 15.27 28.49
CA THR A 260 -0.75 14.91 27.53
C THR A 260 0.66 15.17 28.06
N SER A 261 0.81 16.01 29.08
CA SER A 261 2.08 16.23 29.81
C SER A 261 2.50 15.04 30.68
N ALA A 262 1.58 14.11 30.98
CA ALA A 262 1.84 12.87 31.71
C ALA A 262 2.03 11.67 30.76
N VAL A 263 2.38 11.93 29.49
CA VAL A 263 2.71 10.92 28.48
C VAL A 263 4.23 10.84 28.33
N ALA A 264 4.82 9.64 28.47
CA ALA A 264 6.26 9.44 28.36
C ALA A 264 6.63 8.15 27.62
N LEU A 265 7.73 8.17 26.88
CA LEU A 265 8.31 6.96 26.31
C LEU A 265 8.87 6.08 27.44
N GLY A 266 8.70 4.76 27.32
CA GLY A 266 9.30 3.80 28.24
C GLY A 266 9.06 2.37 27.78
N THR A 267 9.23 1.41 28.68
CA THR A 267 8.99 -0.01 28.40
C THR A 267 8.00 -0.60 29.39
N ALA A 268 7.24 -1.58 28.95
CA ALA A 268 6.33 -2.31 29.82
C ALA A 268 7.12 -3.12 30.88
N PRO A 269 6.70 -3.08 32.16
CA PRO A 269 7.29 -3.95 33.18
C PRO A 269 7.09 -5.43 32.82
N GLN A 270 8.10 -6.26 33.08
CA GLN A 270 8.00 -7.69 32.87
C GLN A 270 6.88 -8.27 33.75
N GLY A 271 5.99 -9.08 33.15
CA GLY A 271 4.85 -9.67 33.86
C GLY A 271 3.75 -8.68 34.25
N ALA A 272 3.77 -7.46 33.69
CA ALA A 272 2.71 -6.48 33.92
C ALA A 272 1.33 -7.06 33.59
N LYS A 273 0.35 -6.76 34.45
CA LYS A 273 -1.04 -7.19 34.27
C LYS A 273 -1.62 -6.55 33.01
N GLU A 274 -2.18 -7.35 32.11
CA GLU A 274 -2.91 -6.85 30.95
C GLU A 274 -4.20 -6.16 31.39
N LEU A 275 -4.41 -4.93 30.90
CA LEU A 275 -5.60 -4.12 31.11
C LEU A 275 -6.54 -4.14 29.90
N GLY A 276 -6.01 -4.48 28.72
CA GLY A 276 -6.79 -4.64 27.50
C GLY A 276 -5.89 -4.92 26.29
N ALA A 277 -6.51 -5.40 25.20
CA ALA A 277 -5.84 -5.64 23.94
C ALA A 277 -6.81 -5.47 22.75
N VAL A 278 -6.29 -4.93 21.66
CA VAL A 278 -6.98 -4.86 20.36
C VAL A 278 -6.12 -5.53 19.29
N LYS A 279 -6.79 -6.16 18.32
CA LYS A 279 -6.15 -6.91 17.24
C LYS A 279 -6.40 -6.20 15.92
N SER A 280 -5.34 -6.01 15.13
CA SER A 280 -5.42 -5.47 13.78
C SER A 280 -6.36 -6.30 12.89
N MET A 281 -6.71 -5.79 11.72
CA MET A 281 -7.24 -6.65 10.65
C MET A 281 -6.24 -7.79 10.30
N SER A 282 -6.72 -8.83 9.63
CA SER A 282 -5.87 -9.94 9.20
C SER A 282 -4.72 -9.49 8.30
N LEU A 283 -3.63 -10.26 8.29
CA LEU A 283 -2.49 -10.00 7.43
C LEU A 283 -2.89 -9.98 5.95
N SER A 284 -3.80 -10.87 5.52
CA SER A 284 -4.36 -10.82 4.18
C SER A 284 -4.96 -9.46 3.84
N ARG A 285 -5.75 -8.88 4.76
CA ARG A 285 -6.37 -7.57 4.54
C ARG A 285 -5.34 -6.44 4.47
N GLN A 286 -4.30 -6.50 5.32
CA GLN A 286 -3.20 -5.53 5.27
C GLN A 286 -2.40 -5.64 3.96
N VAL A 287 -2.14 -6.85 3.48
CA VAL A 287 -1.49 -7.08 2.19
C VAL A 287 -2.33 -6.52 1.03
N GLU A 288 -3.65 -6.74 1.03
CA GLU A 288 -4.53 -6.15 0.02
C GLU A 288 -4.47 -4.63 0.02
N LEU A 289 -4.59 -4.00 1.19
CA LEU A 289 -4.49 -2.54 1.31
C LEU A 289 -3.12 -2.03 0.87
N MET A 290 -2.05 -2.71 1.26
CA MET A 290 -0.67 -2.39 0.87
C MET A 290 -0.49 -2.43 -0.64
N LEU A 291 -1.01 -3.45 -1.32
CA LEU A 291 -0.81 -3.62 -2.76
C LEU A 291 -1.72 -2.68 -3.56
N VAL A 292 -3.00 -2.56 -3.20
CA VAL A 292 -3.97 -1.69 -3.88
C VAL A 292 -3.54 -0.22 -3.80
N GLU A 293 -3.18 0.25 -2.60
CA GLU A 293 -2.89 1.66 -2.35
C GLU A 293 -1.39 1.98 -2.36
N SER A 294 -0.54 0.95 -2.51
CA SER A 294 0.91 1.06 -2.48
C SER A 294 1.45 1.63 -1.16
N ASP A 295 0.84 1.27 -0.03
CA ASP A 295 1.16 1.85 1.29
C ASP A 295 2.54 1.42 1.79
N ASN A 296 3.45 2.39 1.93
CA ASN A 296 4.82 2.14 2.38
C ASN A 296 4.90 1.83 3.87
N MET A 297 4.02 2.40 4.71
CA MET A 297 4.06 2.16 6.16
C MET A 297 3.78 0.69 6.46
N ILE A 298 2.75 0.13 5.80
CA ILE A 298 2.41 -1.29 5.94
C ILE A 298 3.58 -2.15 5.45
N ALA A 299 4.15 -1.85 4.28
CA ALA A 299 5.25 -2.63 3.71
C ALA A 299 6.47 -2.73 4.65
N GLU A 300 6.90 -1.61 5.21
CA GLU A 300 8.04 -1.60 6.14
C GLU A 300 7.74 -2.31 7.45
N ALA A 301 6.52 -2.16 7.97
CA ALA A 301 6.09 -2.87 9.18
C ALA A 301 6.06 -4.39 8.96
N LEU A 302 5.51 -4.84 7.83
CA LEU A 302 5.44 -6.26 7.49
C LEU A 302 6.83 -6.88 7.34
N ALA A 303 7.78 -6.19 6.69
CA ALA A 303 9.16 -6.66 6.59
C ALA A 303 9.81 -6.84 7.97
N ARG A 304 9.57 -5.91 8.92
CA ARG A 304 10.05 -6.04 10.30
C ARG A 304 9.38 -7.17 11.07
N HIS A 305 8.10 -7.43 10.82
CA HIS A 305 7.41 -8.60 11.41
C HIS A 305 7.94 -9.92 10.86
N VAL A 306 8.32 -9.98 9.58
CA VAL A 306 9.06 -11.12 9.02
C VAL A 306 10.40 -11.30 9.73
N ALA A 307 11.13 -10.21 10.00
CA ALA A 307 12.36 -10.26 10.79
C ALA A 307 12.14 -10.87 12.18
N ILE A 308 11.14 -10.40 12.91
CA ILE A 308 10.77 -10.94 14.24
C ILE A 308 10.47 -12.44 14.14
N LYS A 309 9.64 -12.85 13.19
CA LYS A 309 9.27 -14.26 12.98
C LYS A 309 10.48 -15.14 12.67
N LYS A 310 11.48 -14.59 12.00
CA LYS A 310 12.74 -15.27 11.63
C LYS A 310 13.86 -15.12 12.65
N GLY A 311 13.61 -14.50 13.80
CA GLY A 311 14.63 -14.28 14.83
C GLY A 311 15.73 -13.30 14.42
N LYS A 312 15.46 -12.40 13.46
CA LYS A 312 16.34 -11.31 13.06
C LYS A 312 15.98 -10.03 13.82
N PRO A 313 16.92 -9.08 14.00
CA PRO A 313 16.60 -7.75 14.53
C PRO A 313 15.47 -7.09 13.74
N ALA A 314 14.50 -6.48 14.42
CA ALA A 314 13.36 -5.81 13.79
C ALA A 314 13.71 -4.41 13.23
N THR A 315 14.75 -4.36 12.39
CA THR A 315 15.31 -3.19 11.71
C THR A 315 14.98 -3.26 10.21
N PHE A 316 15.30 -2.21 9.43
CA PHE A 316 15.18 -2.26 7.96
C PHE A 316 16.06 -3.37 7.37
N GLU A 317 17.33 -3.43 7.77
CA GLU A 317 18.27 -4.46 7.33
C GLU A 317 17.81 -5.87 7.72
N GLY A 318 17.35 -6.06 8.97
CA GLY A 318 16.84 -7.35 9.41
C GLY A 318 15.57 -7.77 8.68
N GLY A 319 14.69 -6.82 8.33
CA GLY A 319 13.51 -7.05 7.49
C GLY A 319 13.86 -7.46 6.07
N ALA A 320 14.82 -6.79 5.45
CA ALA A 320 15.35 -7.13 4.13
C ALA A 320 15.96 -8.54 4.13
N GLN A 321 16.86 -8.84 5.07
CA GLN A 321 17.49 -10.15 5.21
C GLN A 321 16.47 -11.26 5.43
N ALA A 322 15.48 -11.04 6.30
CA ALA A 322 14.47 -12.03 6.62
C ALA A 322 13.51 -12.27 5.43
N SER A 323 13.18 -11.24 4.67
CA SER A 323 12.35 -11.36 3.45
C SER A 323 13.11 -12.13 2.37
N MET A 324 14.39 -11.82 2.12
CA MET A 324 15.22 -12.59 1.17
C MET A 324 15.33 -14.06 1.59
N ALA A 325 15.54 -14.34 2.87
CA ALA A 325 15.58 -15.72 3.39
C ALA A 325 14.24 -16.44 3.19
N GLN A 326 13.11 -15.76 3.42
CA GLN A 326 11.79 -16.33 3.20
C GLN A 326 11.53 -16.65 1.72
N ILE A 327 11.97 -15.80 0.79
CA ILE A 327 11.88 -16.08 -0.66
C ILE A 327 12.75 -17.28 -1.04
N ALA A 328 13.95 -17.39 -0.48
CA ALA A 328 14.83 -18.55 -0.71
C ALA A 328 14.21 -19.86 -0.20
N GLU A 329 13.55 -19.85 0.96
CA GLU A 329 12.81 -21.02 1.49
C GLU A 329 11.63 -21.44 0.60
N LEU A 330 11.09 -20.52 -0.20
CA LEU A 330 10.06 -20.82 -1.21
C LEU A 330 10.63 -21.38 -2.51
N GLY A 331 11.96 -21.57 -2.60
CA GLY A 331 12.64 -22.21 -3.72
C GLY A 331 13.18 -21.26 -4.79
N PHE A 332 13.15 -19.95 -4.55
CA PHE A 332 13.62 -18.95 -5.52
C PHE A 332 15.08 -18.56 -5.29
N ALA A 333 15.78 -18.22 -6.38
CA ALA A 333 17.20 -17.94 -6.37
C ALA A 333 17.53 -16.62 -5.63
N PRO A 334 18.40 -16.64 -4.59
CA PRO A 334 18.81 -15.42 -3.89
C PRO A 334 19.58 -14.41 -4.76
N ALA A 335 20.25 -14.89 -5.83
CA ALA A 335 21.06 -14.03 -6.71
C ALA A 335 20.22 -13.00 -7.49
N GLU A 336 18.91 -13.23 -7.60
CA GLU A 336 17.99 -12.37 -8.32
C GLU A 336 17.38 -11.27 -7.46
N LEU A 337 17.68 -11.25 -6.15
CA LEU A 337 17.05 -10.38 -5.18
C LEU A 337 18.07 -9.74 -4.25
N ALA A 338 18.06 -8.42 -4.18
CA ALA A 338 18.74 -7.64 -3.16
C ALA A 338 17.74 -6.65 -2.56
N LEU A 339 17.61 -6.65 -1.23
CA LEU A 339 16.70 -5.77 -0.51
C LEU A 339 17.48 -4.87 0.45
N ALA A 340 17.07 -3.60 0.51
CA ALA A 340 17.46 -2.61 1.48
C ALA A 340 16.27 -2.20 2.37
N ASP A 341 15.04 -2.28 1.85
CA ASP A 341 13.81 -2.01 2.60
C ASP A 341 12.65 -2.93 2.17
N GLY A 342 11.47 -2.76 2.78
CA GLY A 342 10.27 -3.54 2.45
C GLY A 342 9.35 -2.88 1.41
N SER A 343 9.55 -1.59 1.10
CA SER A 343 8.60 -0.80 0.31
C SER A 343 9.04 -0.52 -1.12
N GLY A 344 10.33 -0.61 -1.43
CA GLY A 344 10.90 -0.30 -2.74
C GLY A 344 11.20 1.17 -2.90
N LEU A 345 11.42 1.88 -1.79
CA LEU A 345 11.80 3.28 -1.80
C LEU A 345 13.30 3.46 -1.96
N SER A 346 14.09 2.48 -1.53
CA SER A 346 15.54 2.46 -1.74
C SER A 346 15.88 2.06 -3.17
N ARG A 347 16.72 2.85 -3.84
CA ARG A 347 17.37 2.37 -5.09
C ARG A 347 18.41 1.29 -4.84
N GLY A 348 18.72 0.97 -3.58
CA GLY A 348 19.48 -0.21 -3.21
C GLY A 348 18.77 -1.51 -3.60
N ASP A 349 17.44 -1.50 -3.68
CA ASP A 349 16.66 -2.69 -4.05
C ASP A 349 16.93 -3.11 -5.50
N LYS A 350 17.04 -4.42 -5.72
CA LYS A 350 17.14 -5.07 -7.03
C LYS A 350 16.31 -6.33 -7.04
N VAL A 351 15.56 -6.53 -8.13
CA VAL A 351 14.83 -7.78 -8.38
C VAL A 351 14.81 -8.08 -9.87
N SER A 352 14.93 -9.35 -10.25
CA SER A 352 14.70 -9.76 -11.64
C SER A 352 13.20 -9.72 -11.97
N PRO A 353 12.82 -9.42 -13.23
CA PRO A 353 11.43 -9.59 -13.64
C PRO A 353 10.98 -11.06 -13.66
N SER A 354 11.86 -12.04 -13.87
CA SER A 354 11.51 -13.47 -13.72
C SER A 354 11.01 -13.77 -12.32
N LEU A 355 11.77 -13.42 -11.28
CA LEU A 355 11.37 -13.61 -9.88
C LEU A 355 10.02 -12.95 -9.56
N LEU A 356 9.79 -11.70 -9.99
CA LEU A 356 8.50 -11.04 -9.74
C LEU A 356 7.33 -11.77 -10.41
N ALA A 357 7.47 -12.16 -11.67
CA ALA A 357 6.41 -12.85 -12.40
C ALA A 357 6.15 -14.25 -11.84
N GLU A 358 7.19 -14.98 -11.46
CA GLU A 358 7.06 -16.31 -10.86
C GLU A 358 6.47 -16.26 -9.45
N LEU A 359 6.79 -15.24 -8.63
CA LEU A 359 6.12 -15.03 -7.34
C LEU A 359 4.63 -14.73 -7.52
N VAL A 360 4.27 -13.96 -8.54
CA VAL A 360 2.85 -13.72 -8.87
C VAL A 360 2.18 -15.03 -9.28
N ALA A 361 2.78 -15.81 -10.17
CA ALA A 361 2.24 -17.11 -10.59
C ALA A 361 2.12 -18.11 -9.42
N LEU A 362 3.07 -18.10 -8.49
CA LEU A 362 3.02 -18.89 -7.26
C LEU A 362 1.75 -18.61 -6.45
N THR A 363 1.32 -17.35 -6.36
CA THR A 363 0.15 -16.93 -5.57
C THR A 363 -1.18 -17.38 -6.17
N ALA A 364 -1.18 -17.75 -7.45
CA ALA A 364 -2.33 -18.28 -8.16
C ALA A 364 -2.48 -19.80 -8.00
N LYS A 365 -1.44 -20.52 -7.55
CA LYS A 365 -1.49 -21.98 -7.42
C LYS A 365 -2.57 -22.42 -6.40
N PRO A 366 -3.32 -23.51 -6.67
CA PRO A 366 -4.37 -23.99 -5.77
C PRO A 366 -3.86 -24.40 -4.37
N ASP A 367 -2.65 -24.94 -4.29
CA ASP A 367 -2.00 -25.37 -3.05
C ASP A 367 -1.34 -24.22 -2.26
N ARG A 368 -1.39 -22.99 -2.81
CA ARG A 368 -0.86 -21.76 -2.19
C ARG A 368 -1.97 -20.78 -1.80
N ALA A 369 -3.07 -21.30 -1.27
CA ALA A 369 -4.17 -20.49 -0.76
C ALA A 369 -3.73 -19.50 0.34
N ASP A 370 -2.63 -19.82 1.06
CA ASP A 370 -1.98 -18.94 2.03
C ASP A 370 -1.49 -17.61 1.43
N LEU A 371 -1.16 -17.59 0.13
CA LEU A 371 -0.64 -16.42 -0.57
C LEU A 371 -1.70 -15.65 -1.37
N ARG A 372 -2.96 -16.11 -1.37
CA ARG A 372 -4.00 -15.60 -2.29
C ARG A 372 -4.26 -14.09 -2.16
N ALA A 373 -4.01 -13.52 -0.99
CA ALA A 373 -4.14 -12.08 -0.74
C ALA A 373 -3.20 -11.21 -1.59
N VAL A 374 -2.08 -11.75 -2.09
CA VAL A 374 -1.24 -11.04 -3.08
C VAL A 374 -2.02 -10.83 -4.37
N HIS A 375 -2.69 -11.88 -4.85
CA HIS A 375 -3.45 -11.88 -6.09
C HIS A 375 -4.70 -10.99 -6.01
N THR A 376 -5.46 -11.08 -4.92
CA THR A 376 -6.65 -10.23 -4.69
C THR A 376 -6.29 -8.79 -4.36
N GLY A 377 -5.08 -8.55 -3.85
CA GLY A 377 -4.53 -7.22 -3.57
C GLY A 377 -3.99 -6.46 -4.78
N LEU A 378 -3.87 -7.08 -5.96
CA LEU A 378 -3.40 -6.38 -7.15
C LEU A 378 -4.43 -5.32 -7.59
N PRO A 379 -4.03 -4.04 -7.74
CA PRO A 379 -4.92 -3.04 -8.33
C PRO A 379 -5.42 -3.46 -9.70
N VAL A 380 -6.68 -3.15 -10.01
CA VAL A 380 -7.37 -3.50 -11.26
C VAL A 380 -7.42 -2.29 -12.18
N ALA A 381 -7.01 -2.49 -13.43
CA ALA A 381 -7.00 -1.48 -14.47
C ALA A 381 -8.35 -0.75 -14.61
N ALA A 382 -8.30 0.59 -14.59
CA ALA A 382 -9.44 1.50 -14.66
C ALA A 382 -10.46 1.41 -13.51
N TYR A 383 -10.20 0.64 -12.45
CA TYR A 383 -11.18 0.35 -11.40
C TYR A 383 -10.76 0.83 -10.00
N ASN A 384 -9.56 0.49 -9.52
CA ASN A 384 -9.14 0.85 -8.16
C ASN A 384 -7.62 1.08 -8.03
N GLY A 385 -7.22 1.50 -6.83
CA GLY A 385 -5.82 1.67 -6.44
C GLY A 385 -5.04 2.59 -7.37
N THR A 386 -3.76 2.25 -7.56
CA THR A 386 -2.84 2.98 -8.43
C THR A 386 -3.15 2.88 -9.92
N LEU A 387 -4.10 2.03 -10.32
CA LEU A 387 -4.56 1.91 -11.70
C LEU A 387 -5.90 2.62 -11.97
N PHE A 388 -6.49 3.28 -10.96
CA PHE A 388 -7.80 3.92 -11.10
C PHE A 388 -7.87 4.90 -12.29
N ASN A 389 -6.81 5.64 -12.57
CA ASN A 389 -6.77 6.61 -13.68
C ASN A 389 -6.04 6.09 -14.93
N ARG A 390 -5.52 4.86 -14.90
CA ARG A 390 -4.84 4.21 -16.03
C ARG A 390 -5.82 3.35 -16.82
N PHE A 391 -5.50 3.04 -18.08
CA PHE A 391 -6.34 2.24 -18.97
C PHE A 391 -7.73 2.83 -19.28
N LYS A 392 -7.92 4.14 -19.10
CA LYS A 392 -9.19 4.83 -19.42
C LYS A 392 -9.23 5.45 -20.82
N LYS A 393 -8.07 5.68 -21.44
CA LYS A 393 -7.97 6.31 -22.77
C LYS A 393 -7.90 5.25 -23.86
N ALA A 394 -8.56 5.49 -24.98
CA ALA A 394 -8.57 4.57 -26.12
C ALA A 394 -7.17 4.26 -26.66
N ASN A 395 -6.27 5.26 -26.67
CA ASN A 395 -4.87 5.13 -27.09
C ASN A 395 -3.91 4.65 -25.99
N ALA A 396 -4.40 4.43 -24.77
CA ALA A 396 -3.62 3.96 -23.62
C ALA A 396 -4.31 2.78 -22.94
N GLY A 397 -4.71 1.77 -23.72
CA GLY A 397 -5.08 0.46 -23.19
C GLY A 397 -6.51 0.29 -22.70
N ALA A 398 -7.48 1.11 -23.12
CA ALA A 398 -8.90 0.92 -22.79
C ALA A 398 -9.45 -0.52 -22.96
N PRO A 399 -9.06 -1.29 -24.01
CA PRO A 399 -9.47 -2.69 -24.13
C PRO A 399 -8.97 -3.62 -23.01
N ALA A 400 -8.02 -3.18 -22.19
CA ALA A 400 -7.42 -3.94 -21.10
C ALA A 400 -7.99 -3.57 -19.72
N ALA A 401 -8.95 -2.63 -19.66
CA ALA A 401 -9.66 -2.29 -18.43
C ALA A 401 -10.30 -3.56 -17.81
N GLY A 402 -10.13 -3.75 -16.50
CA GLY A 402 -10.57 -4.96 -15.79
C GLY A 402 -9.72 -6.23 -16.04
N MET A 403 -9.04 -6.33 -17.20
CA MET A 403 -8.26 -7.50 -17.62
C MET A 403 -6.82 -7.49 -17.10
N VAL A 404 -6.32 -6.33 -16.71
CA VAL A 404 -4.99 -6.14 -16.14
C VAL A 404 -5.12 -5.92 -14.65
N ARG A 405 -4.37 -6.70 -13.85
CA ARG A 405 -4.20 -6.45 -12.42
C ARG A 405 -2.73 -6.46 -12.06
N VAL A 406 -2.16 -5.30 -11.77
CA VAL A 406 -0.70 -5.18 -11.55
C VAL A 406 -0.40 -4.25 -10.39
N LYS A 407 0.62 -4.62 -9.62
CA LYS A 407 1.29 -3.69 -8.73
C LYS A 407 2.16 -2.76 -9.56
N THR A 408 1.98 -1.46 -9.35
CA THR A 408 2.81 -0.42 -9.98
C THR A 408 4.04 -0.10 -9.13
N GLY A 409 5.11 0.34 -9.78
CA GLY A 409 6.32 0.91 -9.17
C GLY A 409 6.70 2.22 -9.85
N THR A 410 6.96 3.26 -9.05
CA THR A 410 7.43 4.56 -9.56
C THR A 410 8.43 5.16 -8.56
N LEU A 411 9.63 5.50 -9.04
CA LEU A 411 10.56 6.43 -8.41
C LEU A 411 10.95 7.48 -9.45
N ARG A 412 11.76 8.49 -9.07
CA ARG A 412 12.37 9.34 -10.09
C ARG A 412 13.23 8.47 -11.01
N SER A 413 12.94 8.55 -12.30
CA SER A 413 13.58 7.82 -13.40
C SER A 413 13.38 6.29 -13.41
N VAL A 414 12.44 5.78 -12.62
CA VAL A 414 12.09 4.35 -12.60
C VAL A 414 10.57 4.21 -12.74
N SER A 415 10.13 3.32 -13.62
CA SER A 415 8.73 2.91 -13.69
C SER A 415 8.64 1.39 -13.89
N GLY A 416 7.63 0.75 -13.29
CA GLY A 416 7.48 -0.68 -13.43
C GLY A 416 6.09 -1.17 -13.10
N VAL A 417 5.80 -2.37 -13.56
CA VAL A 417 4.55 -3.10 -13.32
C VAL A 417 4.86 -4.57 -13.14
N ALA A 418 4.18 -5.22 -12.19
CA ALA A 418 4.21 -6.67 -12.05
C ALA A 418 2.87 -7.20 -11.54
N GLY A 419 2.37 -8.30 -12.09
CA GLY A 419 1.08 -8.86 -11.74
C GLY A 419 0.53 -9.78 -12.84
N ILE A 420 -0.79 -9.79 -13.01
CA ILE A 420 -1.50 -10.67 -13.92
C ILE A 420 -2.17 -9.91 -15.07
N VAL A 421 -2.26 -10.58 -16.22
CA VAL A 421 -3.02 -10.14 -17.38
C VAL A 421 -3.85 -11.31 -17.88
N TYR A 422 -5.13 -11.08 -18.13
CA TYR A 422 -6.00 -12.03 -18.81
C TYR A 422 -5.99 -11.74 -20.31
N THR A 423 -5.71 -12.76 -21.14
CA THR A 423 -5.76 -12.65 -22.61
C THR A 423 -7.19 -12.54 -23.12
N ALA A 424 -7.36 -12.36 -24.44
CA ALA A 424 -8.68 -12.26 -25.06
C ALA A 424 -9.53 -13.53 -24.87
N GLU A 425 -8.87 -14.70 -24.79
CA GLU A 425 -9.48 -16.01 -24.52
C GLU A 425 -9.59 -16.32 -23.02
N GLY A 426 -9.19 -15.39 -22.15
CA GLY A 426 -9.24 -15.56 -20.70
C GLY A 426 -8.09 -16.39 -20.12
N ARG A 427 -7.00 -16.62 -20.87
CA ARG A 427 -5.79 -17.24 -20.31
C ARG A 427 -5.12 -16.27 -19.33
N GLU A 428 -4.72 -16.75 -18.17
CA GLU A 428 -4.04 -15.95 -17.16
C GLU A 428 -2.52 -16.01 -17.33
N LEU A 429 -1.91 -14.84 -17.53
CA LEU A 429 -0.47 -14.65 -17.65
C LEU A 429 0.06 -13.89 -16.45
N ALA A 430 1.26 -14.23 -15.98
CA ALA A 430 2.02 -13.38 -15.06
C ALA A 430 3.05 -12.59 -15.84
N VAL A 431 3.19 -11.32 -15.50
CA VAL A 431 4.07 -10.36 -16.18
C VAL A 431 4.81 -9.51 -15.16
N ALA A 432 6.07 -9.21 -15.47
CA ALA A 432 6.83 -8.15 -14.84
C ALA A 432 7.58 -7.35 -15.90
N ILE A 433 7.54 -6.03 -15.80
CA ILE A 433 8.26 -5.11 -16.68
C ILE A 433 8.85 -4.01 -15.80
N LEU A 434 10.17 -3.86 -15.83
CA LEU A 434 10.92 -2.89 -15.06
C LEU A 434 11.69 -1.97 -16.01
N ALA A 435 11.39 -0.68 -15.95
CA ALA A 435 12.00 0.37 -16.75
C ALA A 435 12.81 1.32 -15.86
N ASP A 436 14.08 1.47 -16.20
CA ASP A 436 15.06 2.33 -15.54
C ASP A 436 15.69 3.30 -16.54
N GLY A 437 16.20 4.42 -16.05
CA GLY A 437 16.64 5.53 -16.89
C GLY A 437 15.50 6.24 -17.62
N VAL A 438 14.27 6.18 -17.08
CA VAL A 438 13.12 6.93 -17.57
C VAL A 438 13.41 8.43 -17.41
N VAL A 439 12.95 9.25 -18.36
CA VAL A 439 13.06 10.71 -18.26
C VAL A 439 12.42 11.19 -16.95
N ALA A 440 13.20 11.90 -16.13
CA ALA A 440 12.74 12.38 -14.83
C ALA A 440 11.63 13.44 -14.98
N GLY A 441 10.75 13.50 -13.98
CA GLY A 441 9.62 14.44 -13.92
C GLY A 441 8.30 13.81 -14.36
N ASP A 442 7.21 14.54 -14.11
CA ASP A 442 5.85 14.02 -14.27
C ASP A 442 5.56 13.59 -15.71
N ALA A 443 5.96 14.40 -16.70
CA ALA A 443 5.73 14.09 -18.11
C ALA A 443 6.43 12.79 -18.55
N GLY A 444 7.70 12.61 -18.19
CA GLY A 444 8.44 11.38 -18.50
C GLY A 444 7.90 10.16 -17.76
N THR A 445 7.50 10.33 -16.50
CA THR A 445 6.85 9.29 -15.70
C THR A 445 5.53 8.84 -16.32
N LEU A 446 4.67 9.79 -16.72
CA LEU A 446 3.39 9.48 -17.36
C LEU A 446 3.59 8.83 -18.73
N ALA A 447 4.56 9.29 -19.52
CA ALA A 447 4.89 8.67 -20.81
C ALA A 447 5.34 7.20 -20.65
N ALA A 448 6.20 6.92 -19.66
CA ALA A 448 6.62 5.56 -19.33
C ALA A 448 5.44 4.69 -18.89
N GLN A 449 4.55 5.22 -18.03
CA GLN A 449 3.36 4.51 -17.60
C GLN A 449 2.42 4.19 -18.77
N ASP A 450 2.23 5.12 -19.69
CA ASP A 450 1.43 4.91 -20.91
C ASP A 450 2.09 3.85 -21.82
N ALA A 451 3.43 3.83 -21.91
CA ALA A 451 4.16 2.80 -22.67
C ALA A 451 4.01 1.40 -22.05
N LEU A 452 4.14 1.28 -20.72
CA LEU A 452 3.87 0.05 -19.99
C LEU A 452 2.41 -0.42 -20.19
N ASP A 453 1.45 0.51 -20.17
CA ASP A 453 0.03 0.21 -20.39
C ASP A 453 -0.24 -0.32 -21.80
N ARG A 454 0.47 0.19 -22.81
CA ARG A 454 0.39 -0.35 -24.18
C ARG A 454 0.89 -1.79 -24.27
N VAL A 455 1.98 -2.14 -23.58
CA VAL A 455 2.48 -3.52 -23.52
C VAL A 455 1.45 -4.44 -22.85
N LEU A 456 0.91 -4.03 -21.71
CA LEU A 456 -0.10 -4.81 -20.99
C LEU A 456 -1.40 -4.95 -21.80
N ALA A 457 -1.81 -3.91 -22.54
CA ALA A 457 -2.97 -3.99 -23.42
C ALA A 457 -2.74 -4.87 -24.66
N ALA A 458 -1.52 -4.92 -25.17
CA ALA A 458 -1.15 -5.85 -26.23
C ALA A 458 -1.24 -7.31 -25.74
N LEU A 459 -0.86 -7.60 -24.51
CA LEU A 459 -1.08 -8.90 -23.88
C LEU A 459 -2.58 -9.21 -23.70
N ALA A 460 -3.35 -8.28 -23.13
CA ALA A 460 -4.77 -8.50 -22.86
C ALA A 460 -5.60 -8.73 -24.12
N SER A 461 -5.21 -8.13 -25.25
CA SER A 461 -5.85 -8.30 -26.55
C SER A 461 -5.23 -9.41 -27.41
N CYS A 462 -4.27 -10.17 -26.90
CA CYS A 462 -3.64 -11.26 -27.64
C CYS A 462 -4.57 -12.46 -27.70
N GLY A 463 -4.86 -12.91 -28.93
CA GLY A 463 -5.44 -14.22 -29.22
C GLY A 463 -4.47 -15.15 -29.92
N CYS A 464 -3.19 -15.02 -29.55
CA CYS A 464 -2.06 -15.52 -30.29
C CYS A 464 -1.98 -17.05 -30.16
N LYS A 465 -2.32 -17.78 -31.23
CA LYS A 465 -2.46 -19.25 -31.25
C LYS A 465 -1.44 -19.90 -32.17
#